data_AF-A0A135ZG23-F1
#
_entry.id   AF-A0A135ZG23-F1
#
_cell.length_a   1.000
_cell.length_b   1.000
_cell.length_c   1.000
_cell.angle_alpha   90.00
_cell.angle_beta   90.00
_cell.angle_gamma   90.00
#
_symmetry.space_group_name_H-M   'P 1'
#
loop_
_entity.id
_entity.type
_entity.pdbx_description
1 polymer ?
#
loop_
_entity_poly.entity_id
_entity_poly.type
_entity_poly.pdbx_seq_one_letter_code
_entity_poly.pdbx_strand_id
1 'polypeptide(L)'
;MKAKSEKELRKERQFIRNQRADEELKGQDVIVCYYGDERCTIGQDEKFSTCRDFIIWAIIQEPEVAAEDMGFDSTTEMYAWMFENGTDNHEIKQLVLDYYDGKDMQDE
;
A
#
# COMPACT_ATOMS: atom_id res chain seq x y z
N MET A 1 29.87 -18.25 -1.01
CA MET A 1 28.66 -17.46 -0.72
C MET A 1 28.92 -16.03 -1.18
N LYS A 2 28.05 -15.44 -2.02
CA LYS A 2 28.14 -14.00 -2.32
C LYS A 2 27.68 -13.23 -1.08
N ALA A 3 28.49 -12.30 -0.60
CA ALA A 3 28.09 -11.39 0.48
C ALA A 3 27.00 -10.45 -0.04
N LYS A 4 25.94 -10.24 0.76
CA LYS A 4 24.89 -9.26 0.46
C LYS A 4 25.51 -7.87 0.39
N SER A 5 25.06 -7.07 -0.58
CA SER A 5 25.38 -5.66 -0.68
C SER A 5 24.80 -4.89 0.51
N GLU A 6 25.36 -3.71 0.80
CA GLU A 6 24.85 -2.83 1.86
C GLU A 6 23.39 -2.42 1.62
N LYS A 7 22.97 -2.28 0.35
CA LYS A 7 21.59 -1.98 -0.04
C LYS A 7 20.64 -3.11 0.35
N GLU A 8 21.01 -4.36 0.08
CA GLU A 8 20.23 -5.54 0.46
C GLU A 8 20.12 -5.69 1.98
N LEU A 9 21.21 -5.44 2.72
CA LEU A 9 21.21 -5.48 4.18
C LEU A 9 20.32 -4.40 4.81
N ARG A 10 20.22 -3.22 4.19
CA ARG A 10 19.30 -2.15 4.65
C ARG A 10 17.84 -2.52 4.40
N LYS A 11 17.51 -3.02 3.21
CA LYS A 11 16.16 -3.52 2.88
C LYS A 11 15.72 -4.61 3.86
N GLU A 12 16.59 -5.59 4.12
CA GLU A 12 16.30 -6.70 5.04
C GLU A 12 16.08 -6.23 6.49
N ARG A 13 16.86 -5.24 6.96
CA ARG A 13 16.64 -4.64 8.29
C ARG A 13 15.33 -3.87 8.37
N GLN A 14 14.95 -3.15 7.32
CA GLN A 14 13.69 -2.41 7.27
C GLN A 14 12.51 -3.37 7.28
N PHE A 15 12.59 -4.44 6.49
CA PHE A 15 11.61 -5.52 6.47
C PHE A 15 11.37 -6.14 7.86
N ILE A 16 12.44 -6.52 8.56
CA ILE A 16 12.32 -7.09 9.92
C ILE A 16 11.67 -6.11 10.90
N ARG A 17 11.94 -4.80 10.77
CA ARG A 17 11.30 -3.77 11.62
C ARG A 17 9.81 -3.64 11.31
N ASN A 18 9.45 -3.64 10.03
CA ASN A 18 8.07 -3.56 9.58
C ASN A 18 7.26 -4.77 10.07
N GLN A 19 7.78 -5.99 9.93
CA GLN A 19 7.10 -7.19 10.42
C GLN A 19 6.83 -7.16 11.93
N ARG A 20 7.77 -6.65 12.74
CA ARG A 20 7.55 -6.52 14.18
C ARG A 20 6.47 -5.50 14.50
N ALA A 21 6.45 -4.37 13.80
CA ALA A 21 5.40 -3.36 13.97
C ALA A 21 4.03 -3.90 13.54
N ASP A 22 3.99 -4.74 12.50
CA ASP A 22 2.75 -5.37 12.03
C ASP A 22 2.24 -6.42 13.03
N GLU A 23 3.14 -7.13 13.72
CA GLU A 23 2.79 -8.01 14.84
C GLU A 23 2.14 -7.27 16.02
N GLU A 24 2.59 -6.05 16.32
CA GLU A 24 2.00 -5.22 17.39
C GLU A 24 0.56 -4.76 17.06
N LEU A 25 0.24 -4.68 15.76
CA LEU A 25 -1.07 -4.30 15.25
C LEU A 25 -1.98 -5.52 15.02
N LYS A 26 -1.48 -6.76 15.15
CA LYS A 26 -2.31 -7.97 15.00
C LYS A 26 -3.47 -7.97 15.99
N GLY A 27 -4.69 -8.09 15.47
CA GLY A 27 -5.92 -8.08 16.25
C GLY A 27 -6.53 -6.70 16.48
N GLN A 28 -5.89 -5.64 15.98
CA GLN A 28 -6.48 -4.31 15.87
C GLN A 28 -7.21 -4.20 14.51
N ASP A 29 -8.23 -3.33 14.42
CA ASP A 29 -8.92 -3.04 13.17
C ASP A 29 -8.13 -2.01 12.35
N VAL A 30 -6.90 -2.40 11.97
CA VAL A 30 -5.94 -1.58 11.22
C VAL A 30 -5.46 -2.37 10.01
N ILE A 31 -5.45 -1.72 8.85
CA ILE A 31 -4.86 -2.26 7.62
C ILE A 31 -3.46 -1.66 7.47
N VAL A 32 -2.47 -2.53 7.24
CA VAL A 32 -1.11 -2.10 6.93
C VAL A 32 -0.93 -2.17 5.42
N CYS A 33 -0.43 -1.10 4.82
CA CYS A 33 -0.24 -0.97 3.39
C CYS A 33 1.17 -0.47 3.07
N TYR A 34 1.64 -0.75 1.85
CA TYR A 34 2.97 -0.32 1.39
C TYR A 34 2.88 0.40 0.06
N TYR A 35 3.16 1.71 0.03
CA TYR A 35 3.29 2.49 -1.20
C TYR A 35 4.77 2.69 -1.52
N GLY A 36 5.28 1.97 -2.52
CA GLY A 36 6.73 1.83 -2.72
C GLY A 36 7.41 1.25 -1.47
N ASP A 37 8.44 1.94 -0.97
CA ASP A 37 9.15 1.58 0.27
C ASP A 37 8.47 2.14 1.55
N GLU A 38 7.39 2.93 1.42
CA GLU A 38 6.73 3.59 2.55
C GLU A 38 5.63 2.73 3.18
N ARG A 39 5.83 2.35 4.45
CA ARG A 39 4.81 1.71 5.28
C ARG A 39 3.75 2.72 5.71
N CYS A 40 2.50 2.42 5.40
CA CYS A 40 1.32 3.21 5.74
C CYS A 40 0.34 2.37 6.57
N THR A 41 -0.39 3.03 7.47
CA THR A 41 -1.44 2.39 8.28
C THR A 41 -2.77 3.09 8.05
N ILE A 42 -3.83 2.29 7.97
CA ILE A 42 -5.19 2.73 7.70
C ILE A 42 -6.09 2.21 8.80
N GLY A 43 -6.78 3.12 9.50
CA GLY A 43 -7.61 2.78 10.64
C GLY A 43 -7.95 4.02 11.49
N GLN A 44 -8.74 3.82 12.52
CA GLN A 44 -9.02 4.89 13.48
C GLN A 44 -7.72 5.27 14.20
N ASP A 45 -7.41 6.58 14.24
CA ASP A 45 -6.18 7.14 14.83
C ASP A 45 -4.87 6.81 14.09
N GLU A 46 -4.95 6.29 12.86
CA GLU A 46 -3.81 5.99 12.00
C GLU A 46 -3.49 7.12 11.01
N LYS A 47 -2.38 6.98 10.24
CA LYS A 47 -1.96 7.95 9.21
C LYS A 47 -3.10 8.26 8.23
N PHE A 48 -3.88 7.24 7.85
CA PHE A 48 -5.07 7.39 7.04
C PHE A 48 -6.29 6.86 7.80
N SER A 49 -7.36 7.65 7.85
CA SER A 49 -8.59 7.23 8.52
C SER A 49 -9.38 6.20 7.69
N THR A 50 -9.26 6.23 6.36
CA THR A 50 -9.97 5.31 5.45
C THR A 50 -9.11 4.87 4.28
N CYS A 51 -9.46 3.72 3.67
CA CYS A 51 -8.83 3.24 2.44
C CYS A 51 -8.92 4.26 1.29
N ARG A 52 -10.01 5.02 1.24
CA ARG A 52 -10.22 6.07 0.25
C ARG A 52 -9.20 7.21 0.41
N ASP A 53 -8.94 7.64 1.64
CA ASP A 53 -7.97 8.70 1.92
C ASP A 53 -6.56 8.30 1.46
N PHE A 54 -6.20 7.02 1.68
CA PHE A 54 -4.95 6.46 1.21
C PHE A 54 -4.85 6.45 -0.32
N ILE A 55 -5.87 5.95 -1.04
CA ILE A 55 -5.87 5.92 -2.51
C ILE A 55 -5.80 7.32 -3.10
N ILE A 56 -6.57 8.27 -2.56
CA ILE A 56 -6.51 9.67 -3.01
C ILE A 56 -5.10 10.24 -2.80
N TRP A 57 -4.49 9.99 -1.65
CA TRP A 57 -3.12 10.42 -1.37
C TRP A 57 -2.12 9.82 -2.37
N ALA A 58 -2.20 8.51 -2.65
CA ALA A 58 -1.34 7.82 -3.62
C ALA A 58 -1.46 8.43 -5.02
N ILE A 59 -2.69 8.62 -5.51
CA ILE A 59 -2.99 9.24 -6.81
C ILE A 59 -2.42 10.66 -6.90
N ILE A 60 -2.50 11.45 -5.83
CA ILE A 60 -1.98 12.83 -5.79
C ILE A 60 -0.45 12.86 -5.85
N GLN A 61 0.24 11.87 -5.28
CA GLN A 61 1.70 11.81 -5.36
C GLN A 61 2.14 11.58 -6.80
N GLU A 62 1.75 10.45 -7.39
CA GLU A 62 2.19 10.01 -8.71
C GLU A 62 1.06 9.19 -9.37
N PRO A 63 0.18 9.81 -10.17
CA PRO A 63 -1.02 9.15 -10.67
C PRO A 63 -0.72 8.01 -11.65
N GLU A 64 0.36 8.12 -12.42
CA GLU A 64 0.81 7.07 -13.34
C GLU A 64 1.30 5.83 -12.58
N VAL A 65 2.10 6.04 -11.53
CA VAL A 65 2.59 4.96 -10.64
C VAL A 65 1.43 4.34 -9.89
N ALA A 66 0.51 5.14 -9.36
CA ALA A 66 -0.68 4.65 -8.67
C ALA A 66 -1.56 3.78 -9.58
N ALA A 67 -1.74 4.18 -10.84
CA ALA A 67 -2.49 3.39 -11.82
C ALA A 67 -1.81 2.04 -12.09
N GLU A 68 -0.50 2.05 -12.32
CA GLU A 68 0.30 0.82 -12.52
C GLU A 68 0.25 -0.10 -11.29
N ASP A 69 0.47 0.46 -10.09
CA ASP A 69 0.46 -0.28 -8.82
C ASP A 69 -0.89 -0.93 -8.54
N MET A 70 -1.99 -0.26 -8.88
CA MET A 70 -3.36 -0.76 -8.71
C MET A 70 -3.83 -1.63 -9.88
N GLY A 71 -2.97 -1.90 -10.86
CA GLY A 71 -3.25 -2.80 -11.99
C GLY A 71 -4.16 -2.22 -13.07
N PHE A 72 -4.21 -0.90 -13.23
CA PHE A 72 -4.93 -0.23 -14.31
C PHE A 72 -4.02 0.00 -15.53
N ASP A 73 -4.58 -0.10 -16.74
CA ASP A 73 -3.83 0.11 -17.99
C ASP A 73 -3.51 1.60 -18.22
N SER A 74 -4.25 2.49 -17.56
CA SER A 74 -4.02 3.94 -17.65
C SER A 74 -4.60 4.71 -16.47
N THR A 75 -4.10 5.92 -16.26
CA THR A 75 -4.68 6.88 -15.31
C THR A 75 -6.14 7.21 -15.64
N THR A 76 -6.52 7.21 -16.91
CA THR A 76 -7.91 7.46 -17.33
C THR A 76 -8.85 6.35 -16.87
N GLU A 77 -8.43 5.09 -17.00
CA GLU A 77 -9.18 3.95 -16.51
C GLU A 77 -9.31 3.96 -14.98
N MET A 78 -8.20 4.22 -14.27
CA MET A 78 -8.21 4.38 -12.82
C MET A 78 -9.19 5.48 -12.37
N TYR A 79 -9.17 6.65 -13.02
CA TYR A 79 -10.11 7.73 -12.69
C TYR A 79 -11.57 7.38 -13.00
N ALA A 80 -11.83 6.66 -14.09
CA ALA A 80 -13.17 6.19 -14.43
C ALA A 80 -13.67 5.20 -13.36
N TRP A 81 -12.83 4.23 -12.98
CA TRP A 81 -13.14 3.27 -11.92
C TRP A 81 -13.39 3.99 -10.58
N MET A 82 -12.55 4.97 -10.22
CA MET A 82 -12.74 5.78 -9.01
C MET A 82 -14.00 6.63 -9.05
N PHE A 83 -14.45 7.06 -10.22
CA PHE A 83 -15.72 7.78 -10.36
C PHE A 83 -16.92 6.87 -10.13
N GLU A 84 -16.86 5.63 -10.62
CA GLU A 84 -17.94 4.64 -10.50
C GLU A 84 -18.00 4.01 -9.10
N ASN A 85 -16.83 3.70 -8.50
CA ASN A 85 -16.70 2.88 -7.29
C ASN A 85 -16.13 3.64 -6.09
N GLY A 86 -15.66 4.88 -6.25
CA GLY A 86 -14.94 5.64 -5.22
C GLY A 86 -15.74 6.00 -3.96
N THR A 87 -17.05 5.76 -3.96
CA THR A 87 -17.91 5.90 -2.78
C THR A 87 -18.29 4.57 -2.14
N ASP A 88 -17.96 3.44 -2.77
CA ASP A 88 -18.21 2.11 -2.22
C ASP A 88 -17.02 1.68 -1.33
N ASN A 89 -17.26 1.67 -0.02
CA ASN A 89 -16.23 1.31 0.95
C ASN A 89 -15.75 -0.13 0.80
N HIS A 90 -16.58 -1.05 0.29
CA HIS A 90 -16.18 -2.44 0.08
C HIS A 90 -15.22 -2.55 -1.09
N GLU A 91 -15.58 -1.99 -2.25
CA GLU A 91 -14.72 -1.98 -3.44
C GLU A 91 -13.39 -1.30 -3.18
N ILE A 92 -13.41 -0.15 -2.49
CA ILE A 92 -12.20 0.61 -2.15
C ILE A 92 -11.32 -0.15 -1.15
N LYS A 93 -11.92 -0.84 -0.17
CA LYS A 93 -11.16 -1.70 0.74
C LYS A 93 -10.56 -2.88 0.00
N GLN A 94 -11.31 -3.51 -0.90
CA GLN A 94 -10.83 -4.64 -1.69
C GLN A 94 -9.65 -4.24 -2.57
N LEU A 95 -9.71 -3.10 -3.26
CA LEU A 95 -8.60 -2.58 -4.05
C LEU A 95 -7.32 -2.39 -3.21
N VAL A 96 -7.46 -1.83 -2.00
CA VAL A 96 -6.31 -1.69 -1.09
C VAL A 96 -5.75 -3.04 -0.68
N LEU A 97 -6.60 -4.02 -0.38
CA LEU A 97 -6.16 -5.36 0.00
C LEU A 97 -5.52 -6.14 -1.15
N ASP A 98 -5.98 -5.94 -2.38
CA ASP A 98 -5.46 -6.70 -3.51
C ASP A 98 -4.08 -6.21 -3.97
N TYR A 99 -3.80 -4.90 -3.82
CA TYR A 99 -2.62 -4.27 -4.43
C TYR A 99 -1.63 -3.67 -3.43
N TYR A 100 -2.07 -3.38 -2.20
CA TYR A 100 -1.25 -2.71 -1.18
C TYR A 100 -1.14 -3.48 0.14
N ASP A 101 -2.00 -4.47 0.41
CA ASP A 101 -1.83 -5.37 1.56
C ASP A 101 -0.72 -6.37 1.27
N GLY A 102 0.19 -6.51 2.22
CA GLY A 102 1.23 -7.53 2.15
C GLY A 102 2.09 -7.47 0.88
N LYS A 103 2.42 -6.29 0.35
CA LYS A 103 3.53 -6.10 -0.63
C LYS A 103 4.89 -6.38 0.04
N ASP A 104 4.98 -7.51 0.73
CA ASP A 104 6.19 -8.19 1.18
C ASP A 104 6.82 -8.81 -0.08
N MET A 105 7.78 -8.11 -0.67
CA MET A 105 8.71 -8.64 -1.69
C MET A 105 8.06 -9.34 -2.89
N GLN A 106 7.19 -8.66 -3.65
CA GLN A 106 6.94 -9.08 -5.03
C GLN A 106 7.56 -8.06 -5.99
N ASP A 107 8.81 -8.39 -6.31
CA ASP A 107 9.50 -8.25 -7.59
C ASP A 107 9.64 -6.84 -8.19
N GLU A 108 10.76 -6.16 -7.86
CA GLU A 108 12.00 -6.11 -8.66
C GLU A 108 13.20 -5.45 -7.91
#